data_AF-Q45449-F1
#
_entry.id   AF-Q45449-F1
#
_cell.length_a   1.000
_cell.length_b   1.000
_cell.length_c   1.000
_cell.angle_alpha   90.00
_cell.angle_beta   90.00
_cell.angle_gamma   90.00
#
_symmetry.space_group_name_H-M   'P 1'
#
loop_
_entity.id
_entity.type
_entity.pdbx_description
1 polymer ?
#
loop_
_entity_poly.entity_id
_entity_poly.type
_entity_poly.pdbx_seq_one_letter_code
_entity_poly.pdbx_strand_id
1 'polypeptide(L)'
;MDMGIKLSSKDVAKHLGIEPVTVRKYASMLEEQGYSFNKDSKGWRLYTEDDVKTLEYLCTMTKINGHSLDETVKHIASLYRSKLTISDTATSLQDNPLVEFMKRQEEFNRHMAERMERFEKRQQERHETLTAALRESLETQKMIAATKQKKWWKFWKGN
;
A
#
# COMPACT_ATOMS: atom_id res chain seq x y z
N MET A 1 -15.43 -22.67 -19.47
CA MET A 1 -16.77 -22.08 -19.21
C MET A 1 -16.91 -22.07 -17.71
N ASP A 2 -16.64 -20.93 -17.09
CA ASP A 2 -16.70 -20.81 -15.63
C ASP A 2 -18.17 -20.73 -15.23
N MET A 3 -18.75 -21.87 -14.82
CA MET A 3 -20.07 -21.87 -14.17
C MET A 3 -19.86 -21.24 -12.80
N GLY A 4 -19.82 -19.91 -12.74
CA GLY A 4 -19.81 -19.17 -11.49
C GLY A 4 -20.92 -19.70 -10.60
N ILE A 5 -20.54 -20.30 -9.48
CA ILE A 5 -21.47 -20.99 -8.58
C ILE A 5 -22.49 -19.96 -8.11
N LYS A 6 -23.73 -20.11 -8.56
CA LYS A 6 -24.84 -19.27 -8.14
C LYS A 6 -25.41 -19.84 -6.85
N LEU A 7 -25.27 -19.11 -5.75
CA LEU A 7 -25.68 -19.50 -4.42
C LEU A 7 -27.13 -19.08 -4.15
N SER A 8 -27.87 -19.88 -3.39
CA SER A 8 -29.19 -19.51 -2.89
C SER A 8 -29.09 -18.73 -1.58
N SER A 9 -30.17 -18.05 -1.16
CA SER A 9 -30.21 -17.36 0.15
C SER A 9 -29.88 -18.30 1.33
N LYS A 10 -30.14 -19.61 1.19
CA LYS A 10 -29.85 -20.62 2.21
C LYS A 10 -28.36 -20.94 2.29
N ASP A 11 -27.67 -20.91 1.15
CA ASP A 11 -26.24 -21.21 1.07
C ASP A 11 -25.43 -20.02 1.57
N VAL A 12 -25.82 -18.80 1.18
CA VAL A 12 -25.24 -17.55 1.70
C VAL A 12 -25.41 -17.45 3.22
N ALA A 13 -26.59 -17.80 3.74
CA ALA A 13 -26.85 -17.82 5.18
C ALA A 13 -25.90 -18.75 5.94
N LYS A 14 -25.66 -19.96 5.41
CA LYS A 14 -24.69 -20.91 5.99
C LYS A 14 -23.26 -20.37 5.94
N HIS A 15 -22.89 -19.72 4.83
CA HIS A 15 -21.54 -19.17 4.65
C HIS A 15 -21.25 -18.02 5.63
N LEU A 16 -22.22 -17.13 5.81
CA LEU A 16 -22.09 -15.94 6.66
C LEU A 16 -22.44 -16.20 8.14
N GLY A 17 -22.91 -17.40 8.48
CA GLY A 17 -23.37 -17.74 9.83
C GLY A 17 -24.54 -16.89 10.32
N ILE A 18 -25.45 -16.50 9.42
CA ILE A 18 -26.63 -15.67 9.73
C ILE A 18 -27.92 -16.35 9.29
N GLU A 19 -29.05 -15.85 9.77
CA GLU A 19 -30.35 -16.38 9.39
C GLU A 19 -30.72 -16.03 7.93
N PRO A 20 -31.33 -16.95 7.15
CA PRO A 20 -31.75 -16.67 5.77
C PRO A 20 -32.71 -15.48 5.62
N VAL A 21 -33.41 -15.12 6.69
CA VAL A 21 -34.30 -13.94 6.74
C VAL A 21 -33.47 -12.65 6.72
N THR A 22 -32.36 -12.61 7.46
CA THR A 22 -31.43 -11.48 7.52
C THR A 22 -30.74 -11.26 6.17
N VAL A 23 -30.32 -12.33 5.49
CA VAL A 23 -29.77 -12.26 4.12
C VAL A 23 -30.76 -11.58 3.18
N ARG A 24 -32.02 -12.02 3.21
CA ARG A 24 -33.08 -11.46 2.35
C ARG A 24 -33.36 -9.99 2.67
N LYS A 25 -33.35 -9.61 3.95
CA LYS A 25 -33.51 -8.21 4.38
C LYS A 25 -32.41 -7.33 3.81
N TYR A 26 -31.14 -7.74 3.99
CA TYR A 26 -29.99 -6.98 3.51
C TYR A 26 -29.96 -6.87 1.98
N ALA A 27 -30.30 -7.97 1.28
CA ALA A 27 -30.44 -7.93 -0.17
C ALA A 27 -31.53 -6.95 -0.62
N SER A 28 -32.70 -6.93 0.02
CA SER A 28 -33.75 -5.96 -0.32
C SER A 28 -33.30 -4.50 -0.10
N MET A 29 -32.60 -4.22 1.01
CA MET A 29 -32.09 -2.86 1.28
C MET A 29 -31.06 -2.41 0.24
N LEU A 30 -30.20 -3.33 -0.20
CA LEU A 30 -29.24 -3.07 -1.29
C LEU A 30 -29.97 -2.82 -2.63
N GLU A 31 -31.01 -3.60 -2.95
CA GLU A 31 -31.84 -3.39 -4.15
C GLU A 31 -32.54 -2.02 -4.14
N GLU A 32 -33.09 -1.61 -2.99
CA GLU A 32 -33.72 -0.28 -2.82
C GLU A 32 -32.73 0.87 -3.08
N GLN A 33 -31.46 0.68 -2.70
CA GLN A 33 -30.40 1.64 -2.96
C GLN A 33 -29.77 1.49 -4.36
N GLY A 34 -30.29 0.62 -5.22
CA GLY A 34 -29.89 0.48 -6.63
C GLY A 34 -28.85 -0.60 -6.93
N TYR A 35 -28.55 -1.49 -5.98
CA TYR A 35 -27.74 -2.68 -6.24
C TYR A 35 -28.57 -3.74 -6.99
N SER A 36 -28.01 -4.38 -8.02
CA SER A 36 -28.74 -5.36 -8.81
C SER A 36 -28.22 -6.77 -8.56
N PHE A 37 -29.06 -7.64 -7.99
CA PHE A 37 -28.78 -9.08 -7.89
C PHE A 37 -29.28 -9.81 -9.12
N ASN A 38 -28.56 -10.86 -9.51
CA ASN A 38 -29.02 -11.77 -10.54
C ASN A 38 -30.27 -12.51 -10.06
N LYS A 39 -31.21 -12.75 -10.98
CA LYS A 39 -32.44 -13.50 -10.71
C LYS A 39 -32.56 -14.67 -11.68
N ASP A 40 -33.09 -15.78 -11.19
CA ASP A 40 -33.47 -16.93 -12.04
C ASP A 40 -34.70 -16.59 -12.90
N SER A 41 -35.00 -17.44 -13.87
CA SER A 41 -36.25 -17.51 -14.65
C SER A 41 -37.54 -17.42 -13.81
N LYS A 42 -37.49 -17.88 -12.55
CA LYS A 42 -38.60 -17.81 -11.58
C LYS A 42 -38.60 -16.55 -10.71
N GLY A 43 -37.67 -15.62 -10.93
CA GLY A 43 -37.51 -14.38 -10.16
C GLY A 43 -36.77 -14.55 -8.83
N TRP A 44 -36.18 -15.71 -8.55
CA TRP A 44 -35.44 -15.96 -7.31
C TRP A 44 -34.03 -15.39 -7.38
N ARG A 45 -33.59 -14.69 -6.33
CA ARG A 45 -32.24 -14.10 -6.27
C ARG A 45 -31.17 -15.20 -6.27
N LEU A 46 -30.20 -15.06 -7.16
CA LEU A 46 -29.03 -15.90 -7.33
C LEU A 46 -27.81 -15.06 -6.97
N TYR A 47 -27.14 -15.42 -5.88
CA TYR A 47 -25.99 -14.67 -5.38
C TYR A 47 -24.71 -15.21 -6.02
N THR A 48 -23.90 -14.32 -6.52
CA THR A 48 -22.52 -14.56 -6.95
C THR A 48 -21.58 -14.46 -5.75
N GLU A 49 -20.33 -14.88 -5.93
CA GLU A 49 -19.32 -14.74 -4.88
C GLU A 49 -19.07 -13.26 -4.49
N ASP A 50 -19.14 -12.35 -5.46
CA ASP A 50 -19.06 -10.90 -5.24
C ASP A 50 -20.24 -10.40 -4.38
N ASP A 51 -21.45 -10.92 -4.62
CA ASP A 51 -22.63 -10.60 -3.81
C ASP A 51 -22.46 -11.09 -2.36
N VAL A 52 -21.87 -12.27 -2.17
CA VAL A 52 -21.59 -12.83 -0.83
C VAL A 52 -20.59 -11.98 -0.07
N LYS A 53 -19.48 -11.57 -0.71
CA LYS A 53 -18.50 -10.66 -0.12
C LYS A 53 -19.12 -9.31 0.26
N THR A 54 -20.02 -8.81 -0.58
CA THR A 54 -20.77 -7.57 -0.33
C THR A 54 -21.65 -7.69 0.92
N LEU A 55 -22.37 -8.81 1.05
CA LEU A 55 -23.22 -9.10 2.21
C LEU A 55 -22.39 -9.37 3.48
N GLU A 56 -21.22 -9.99 3.35
CA GLU A 56 -20.26 -10.18 4.44
C GLU A 56 -19.75 -8.85 4.98
N TYR A 57 -19.35 -7.94 4.08
CA TYR A 57 -18.90 -6.60 4.43
C TYR A 57 -19.99 -5.82 5.19
N LEU A 58 -21.24 -5.88 4.73
CA LEU A 58 -22.36 -5.26 5.42
C LEU A 58 -22.57 -5.85 6.83
N CYS A 59 -22.43 -7.18 6.97
CA CYS A 59 -22.55 -7.88 8.24
C CYS A 59 -21.43 -7.51 9.23
N THR A 60 -20.19 -7.37 8.75
CA THR A 60 -19.06 -7.01 9.60
C THR A 60 -19.12 -5.53 10.02
N MET A 61 -19.48 -4.62 9.11
CA MET A 61 -19.60 -3.19 9.42
C MET A 61 -20.69 -2.91 10.45
N THR A 62 -21.83 -3.59 10.35
CA THR A 62 -22.93 -3.45 11.32
C THR A 62 -22.63 -4.07 12.69
N LYS A 63 -21.79 -5.11 12.75
CA LYS A 63 -21.38 -5.76 14.00
C LYS A 63 -20.23 -5.04 14.72
N ILE A 64 -19.26 -4.51 13.99
CA ILE A 64 -17.99 -4.02 14.54
C ILE A 64 -18.03 -2.51 14.79
N ASN A 65 -18.59 -1.71 13.88
CA ASN A 65 -18.40 -0.26 13.89
C ASN A 65 -19.62 0.53 14.38
N GLY A 66 -20.75 -0.12 14.67
CA GLY A 66 -21.98 0.57 15.09
C GLY A 66 -22.54 1.54 14.03
N HIS A 67 -22.04 1.50 12.79
CA HIS A 67 -22.61 2.24 11.69
C HIS A 67 -24.06 1.81 11.48
N SER A 68 -24.91 2.78 11.14
CA SER A 68 -26.27 2.45 10.80
C SER A 68 -26.28 1.57 9.55
N LEU A 69 -27.15 0.56 9.57
CA LEU A 69 -27.32 -0.37 8.45
C LEU A 69 -27.58 0.40 7.14
N ASP A 70 -28.32 1.51 7.20
CA ASP A 70 -28.63 2.37 6.07
C ASP A 70 -27.41 3.08 5.47
N GLU A 71 -26.52 3.64 6.30
CA GLU A 71 -25.28 4.28 5.83
C GLU A 71 -24.36 3.29 5.12
N THR A 72 -24.24 2.08 5.67
CA THR A 72 -23.39 1.02 5.10
C THR A 72 -23.96 0.56 3.74
N VAL A 73 -25.28 0.38 3.64
CA VAL A 73 -25.95 0.03 2.38
C VAL A 73 -25.76 1.12 1.33
N LYS A 74 -25.91 2.40 1.69
CA LYS A 74 -25.64 3.54 0.79
C LYS A 74 -24.20 3.56 0.31
N HIS A 75 -23.25 3.31 1.20
CA HIS A 75 -21.83 3.24 0.84
C HIS A 75 -21.57 2.13 -0.18
N ILE A 76 -22.06 0.91 0.08
CA ILE A 76 -21.94 -0.22 -0.84
C ILE A 76 -22.60 0.09 -2.19
N ALA A 77 -23.79 0.68 -2.19
CA ALA A 77 -24.49 1.02 -3.43
C ALA A 77 -23.76 2.11 -4.24
N SER A 78 -23.03 3.01 -3.58
CA SER A 78 -22.15 3.99 -4.23
C SER A 78 -20.96 3.31 -4.90
N LEU A 79 -20.30 2.38 -4.19
CA LEU A 79 -19.19 1.59 -4.74
C LEU A 79 -19.62 0.70 -5.91
N TYR A 80 -20.82 0.13 -5.84
CA TYR A 80 -21.38 -0.65 -6.95
C TYR A 80 -21.59 0.19 -8.20
N ARG A 81 -22.16 1.40 -8.05
CA ARG A 81 -22.33 2.34 -9.16
C ARG A 81 -21.01 2.79 -9.75
N SER A 82 -20.00 3.07 -8.94
CA SER A 82 -18.69 3.45 -9.47
C SER A 82 -18.00 2.31 -10.22
N LYS A 83 -18.15 1.06 -9.76
CA LYS A 83 -17.67 -0.12 -10.49
C LYS A 83 -18.36 -0.27 -11.85
N LEU A 84 -19.66 0.00 -11.94
CA LEU A 84 -20.40 0.01 -13.20
C LEU A 84 -19.92 1.12 -14.14
N THR A 85 -19.74 2.35 -13.66
CA THR A 85 -19.29 3.47 -14.50
C THR A 85 -17.87 3.28 -15.04
N ILE A 86 -17.00 2.59 -14.31
CA ILE A 86 -15.64 2.23 -14.77
C ILE A 86 -15.70 1.11 -15.82
N SER A 87 -16.63 0.15 -15.70
CA SER A 87 -16.77 -0.95 -16.66
C SER A 87 -17.40 -0.51 -17.99
N ASP A 88 -18.30 0.48 -17.97
CA ASP A 88 -18.98 0.98 -19.17
C ASP A 88 -18.16 2.00 -19.96
N THR A 89 -17.13 2.59 -19.36
CA THR A 89 -16.19 3.47 -20.05
C THR A 89 -15.04 2.66 -20.63
N ALA A 90 -15.31 1.98 -21.75
CA ALA A 90 -14.30 1.62 -22.74
C ALA A 90 -13.74 2.89 -23.42
N THR A 91 -13.22 3.82 -22.63
CA THR A 91 -12.56 5.03 -23.10
C THR A 91 -11.11 4.67 -23.41
N SER A 92 -10.72 4.87 -24.67
CA SER A 92 -9.34 4.78 -25.16
C SER A 92 -8.34 5.28 -24.11
N LEU A 93 -7.39 4.41 -23.73
CA LEU A 93 -6.37 4.63 -22.68
C LEU A 93 -5.39 5.79 -22.96
N GLN A 94 -5.63 6.61 -23.98
CA GLN A 94 -4.67 7.63 -24.42
C GLN A 94 -4.78 8.96 -23.64
N ASP A 95 -5.94 9.29 -23.08
CA ASP A 95 -6.15 10.56 -22.36
C ASP A 95 -6.68 10.34 -20.93
N ASN A 96 -6.03 9.46 -20.16
CA ASN A 96 -6.38 9.26 -18.76
C ASN A 96 -5.47 10.12 -17.85
N PRO A 97 -6.00 11.13 -17.13
CA PRO A 97 -5.22 12.01 -16.25
C PRO A 97 -4.37 11.28 -15.21
N LEU A 98 -4.75 10.04 -14.87
CA LEU A 98 -3.99 9.17 -13.98
C LEU A 98 -2.64 8.75 -14.58
N VAL A 99 -2.57 8.50 -15.89
CA VAL A 99 -1.33 8.11 -16.58
C VAL A 99 -0.34 9.28 -16.62
N GLU A 100 -0.84 10.49 -16.84
CA GLU A 100 -0.01 11.70 -16.80
C GLU A 100 0.52 11.97 -15.38
N PHE A 101 -0.32 11.77 -14.36
CA PHE A 101 0.10 11.82 -12.96
C PHE A 101 1.18 10.78 -12.63
N MET A 102 1.02 9.53 -13.09
CA MET A 102 2.01 8.47 -12.88
C MET A 102 3.36 8.81 -13.52
N LYS A 103 3.37 9.31 -14.76
CA LYS A 103 4.61 9.77 -15.41
C LYS A 103 5.30 10.88 -14.62
N ARG A 104 4.53 11.86 -14.15
CA ARG A 104 5.07 12.98 -13.35
C ARG A 104 5.66 12.50 -12.03
N GLN A 105 5.01 11.52 -11.38
CA GLN A 105 5.51 10.93 -10.15
C GLN A 105 6.79 10.10 -10.39
N GLU A 106 6.89 9.37 -11.50
CA GLU A 106 8.10 8.64 -11.88
C GLU A 106 9.27 9.59 -12.17
N GLU A 107 9.03 10.70 -12.87
CA GLU A 107 10.04 11.73 -13.12
C GLU A 107 10.53 12.36 -11.82
N PHE A 108 9.61 12.70 -10.91
CA PHE A 108 9.95 13.22 -9.60
C PHE A 108 10.79 12.23 -8.79
N ASN A 109 10.39 10.95 -8.78
CA ASN A 109 11.12 9.88 -8.09
C ASN A 109 12.53 9.71 -8.67
N ARG A 110 12.67 9.75 -10.00
CA ARG A 110 13.97 9.68 -10.68
C ARG A 110 14.87 10.85 -10.29
N HIS A 111 14.33 12.07 -10.29
CA HIS A 111 15.08 13.25 -9.88
C HIS A 111 15.53 13.18 -8.42
N MET A 112 14.68 12.65 -7.53
CA MET A 112 15.04 12.41 -6.13
C MET A 112 16.15 11.36 -5.99
N ALA A 113 16.07 10.25 -6.72
CA ALA A 113 17.08 9.21 -6.71
C ALA A 113 18.45 9.74 -7.16
N GLU A 114 18.50 10.48 -8.26
CA GLU A 114 19.75 11.11 -8.72
C GLU A 114 20.32 12.10 -7.71
N ARG A 115 19.45 12.86 -7.01
CA ARG A 115 19.89 13.79 -5.98
C ARG A 115 20.46 13.08 -4.76
N MET A 116 19.88 11.94 -4.38
CA MET A 116 20.38 11.08 -3.30
C MET A 116 21.75 10.51 -3.66
N GLU A 117 21.93 9.97 -4.86
CA GLU A 117 23.21 9.43 -5.32
C GLU A 117 24.31 10.50 -5.31
N ARG A 118 24.01 11.72 -5.78
CA ARG A 118 24.95 12.86 -5.70
C ARG A 118 25.26 13.26 -4.26
N PHE A 119 24.31 13.13 -3.34
CA PHE A 119 24.54 13.42 -1.93
C PHE A 119 25.45 12.36 -1.31
N GLU A 120 25.16 11.09 -1.53
CA GLU A 120 25.96 9.95 -1.05
C GLU A 120 27.40 10.03 -1.54
N LYS A 121 27.61 10.31 -2.83
CA LYS A 121 28.95 10.47 -3.39
C LYS A 121 29.74 11.59 -2.71
N ARG A 122 29.12 12.76 -2.49
CA ARG A 122 29.76 13.87 -1.77
C ARG A 122 30.06 13.54 -0.31
N GLN A 123 29.21 12.76 0.35
CA GLN A 123 29.50 12.31 1.71
C GLN A 123 30.65 11.32 1.74
N GLN A 124 30.72 10.41 0.77
CA GLN A 124 31.80 9.46 0.64
C GLN A 124 33.15 10.17 0.40
N GLU A 125 33.20 11.12 -0.54
CA GLU A 125 34.41 11.92 -0.83
C GLU A 125 34.88 12.70 0.41
N ARG A 126 33.94 13.30 1.16
CA ARG A 126 34.25 13.98 2.42
C ARG A 126 34.80 13.01 3.46
N HIS A 127 34.18 11.84 3.60
CA HIS A 127 34.61 10.81 4.55
C HIS A 127 36.02 10.31 4.22
N GLU A 128 36.31 10.04 2.95
CA GLU A 128 37.64 9.64 2.47
C GLU A 128 38.68 10.72 2.75
N THR A 129 38.35 11.99 2.47
CA THR A 129 39.25 13.12 2.75
C THR A 129 39.56 13.24 4.25
N LEU A 130 38.54 13.16 5.10
CA LEU A 130 38.70 13.23 6.55
C LEU A 130 39.53 12.06 7.10
N THR A 131 39.29 10.84 6.62
CA THR A 131 40.03 9.65 7.05
C THR A 131 41.49 9.70 6.59
N ALA A 132 41.78 10.23 5.41
CA ALA A 132 43.14 10.47 4.94
C ALA A 132 43.88 11.49 5.83
N ALA A 133 43.26 12.64 6.12
CA ALA A 133 43.84 13.66 6.99
C ALA A 133 44.08 13.15 8.42
N LEU A 134 43.16 12.35 8.96
CA LEU A 134 43.32 11.70 10.26
C LEU A 134 44.52 10.74 10.29
N ARG A 135 44.71 9.93 9.23
CA ARG A 135 45.86 9.02 9.12
C ARG A 135 47.18 9.78 9.08
N GLU A 136 47.25 10.85 8.28
CA GLU A 136 48.45 11.70 8.20
C GLU A 136 48.77 12.35 9.55
N SER A 137 47.77 12.91 10.24
CA SER A 137 47.92 13.49 11.57
C SER A 137 48.43 12.46 12.59
N LEU A 138 47.91 11.24 12.58
CA LEU A 138 48.40 10.17 13.45
C LEU A 138 49.84 9.77 13.15
N GLU A 139 50.23 9.71 11.88
CA GLU A 139 51.59 9.34 11.49
C GLU A 139 52.60 10.43 11.86
N THR A 140 52.26 11.71 11.65
CA THR A 140 53.09 12.84 12.09
C THR A 140 53.26 12.84 13.61
N GLN A 141 52.19 12.59 14.38
CA GLN A 141 52.27 12.44 15.83
C GLN A 141 53.21 11.30 16.25
N LYS A 142 53.13 10.14 15.59
CA LYS A 142 54.04 9.00 15.86
C LYS A 142 55.50 9.35 15.56
N MET A 143 55.79 10.02 14.43
CA MET A 143 57.15 10.45 14.10
C MET A 143 57.70 11.45 15.13
N ILE A 144 56.88 12.41 15.58
CA ILE A 144 57.25 13.37 16.63
C ILE A 144 57.52 12.63 17.95
N ALA A 145 56.68 11.66 18.32
CA ALA A 145 56.90 10.86 19.53
C ALA A 145 58.19 10.02 19.44
N ALA A 146 58.46 9.38 18.29
CA ALA A 146 59.65 8.57 18.07
C ALA A 146 60.96 9.39 18.06
N THR A 147 60.93 10.61 17.50
CA THR A 147 62.09 11.51 17.50
C THR A 147 62.39 12.06 18.90
N LYS A 148 61.36 12.39 19.69
CA LYS A 148 61.51 12.70 21.11
C LYS A 148 62.13 11.53 21.87
N GLN A 149 61.70 10.29 21.57
CA GLN A 149 62.28 9.09 22.17
C GLN A 149 63.77 8.91 21.85
N LYS A 150 64.19 9.06 20.60
CA LYS A 150 65.61 8.89 20.22
C LYS A 150 66.55 9.96 20.81
N LYS A 151 66.04 11.12 21.21
CA LYS A 151 66.85 12.22 21.78
C LYS A 151 67.14 12.05 23.28
N TRP A 152 66.21 11.52 24.08
CA TRP A 152 66.44 11.40 25.52
C TRP A 152 67.47 10.33 25.91
N TRP A 153 67.57 9.22 25.18
CA TRP A 153 68.60 8.20 25.42
C TRP A 153 70.02 8.69 25.11
N LYS A 154 70.20 9.69 24.22
CA LYS A 154 71.51 10.29 23.93
C LYS A 154 72.03 11.15 25.07
N PHE A 155 71.12 11.74 25.85
CA PHE A 155 71.45 12.52 27.05
C PHE A 155 72.07 11.64 28.15
N TRP A 156 71.74 10.35 28.18
CA TRP A 156 72.26 9.39 29.16
C TRP A 156 73.55 8.65 28.74
N LYS A 157 74.00 8.78 27.49
CA LYS A 157 75.26 8.16 27.01
C LYS A 157 76.49 9.05 27.17
N GLY A 158 76.32 10.28 27.66
CA GLY A 158 77.39 11.29 27.77
C GLY A 158 77.84 11.59 29.21
N ASN A 159 77.55 10.72 30.17
CA ASN A 159 77.99 10.84 31.56
C ASN A 159 78.82 9.63 31.97
#